data_AF-A0A6V7K692-F1
#
_entry.id   AF-A0A6V7K692-F1
#
_cell.length_a   1.000
_cell.length_b   1.000
_cell.length_c   1.000
_cell.angle_alpha   90.00
_cell.angle_beta   90.00
_cell.angle_gamma   90.00
#
_symmetry.space_group_name_H-M   'P 1'
#
loop_
_entity.id
_entity.type
_entity.pdbx_description
1 polymer ?
#
loop_
_entity_poly.entity_id
_entity_poly.type
_entity_poly.pdbx_seq_one_letter_code
_entity_poly.pdbx_strand_id
1 'polypeptide(L)' 'EKIVVNEPIEANKTSIRPEPYSLPADFQWDTLNLDDPLVLAELYTLLSENYVEDDDAMFRFDYPQDFLK' A
#
# COMPACT_ATOMS: atom_id res chain seq x y z
N GLU A 1 -10.00 -4.91 25.82
CA GLU A 1 -11.34 -5.37 25.40
C GLU A 1 -11.45 -6.88 25.58
N LYS A 2 -12.64 -7.42 25.84
CA LYS A 2 -12.87 -8.88 25.86
C LYS A 2 -13.30 -9.32 24.46
N ILE A 3 -12.45 -10.06 23.77
CA ILE A 3 -12.80 -10.71 22.51
C ILE A 3 -13.77 -11.85 22.84
N VAL A 4 -14.96 -11.82 22.24
CA VAL A 4 -16.05 -12.76 22.55
C VAL A 4 -16.17 -13.87 21.49
N VAL A 5 -15.73 -13.60 20.26
CA VAL A 5 -15.78 -14.51 19.11
C VAL A 5 -14.63 -14.20 18.13
N ASN A 6 -14.24 -15.19 17.32
CA ASN A 6 -13.21 -15.09 16.27
C ASN A 6 -13.81 -15.38 14.89
N GLU A 7 -14.81 -14.60 14.47
CA GLU A 7 -15.55 -14.82 13.23
C GLU A 7 -15.35 -13.68 12.22
N PRO A 8 -15.58 -13.91 10.91
CA PRO A 8 -15.57 -12.86 9.90
C PRO A 8 -16.58 -11.74 10.22
N ILE A 9 -16.22 -10.50 9.88
CA ILE A 9 -17.11 -9.34 10.04
C ILE A 9 -18.30 -9.42 9.07
N GLU A 10 -18.07 -9.86 7.84
CA GLU A 10 -19.10 -10.05 6.81
C GLU A 10 -18.96 -11.40 6.10
N ALA A 11 -20.06 -11.88 5.52
CA ALA A 11 -20.07 -13.10 4.71
C ALA A 11 -19.40 -12.87 3.34
N ASN A 12 -18.90 -13.94 2.73
CA ASN A 12 -18.30 -13.89 1.39
C ASN A 12 -19.28 -13.35 0.34
N LYS A 13 -18.81 -12.42 -0.49
CA LYS A 13 -19.58 -11.87 -1.60
C LYS A 13 -19.62 -12.88 -2.76
N THR A 14 -20.79 -13.04 -3.38
CA THR A 14 -20.99 -13.93 -4.55
C THR A 14 -20.65 -13.29 -5.88
N SER A 15 -20.50 -11.96 -5.90
CA SER A 15 -20.12 -11.17 -7.06
C SER A 15 -19.13 -10.10 -6.63
N ILE A 16 -18.09 -9.92 -7.43
CA ILE A 16 -17.02 -8.94 -7.23
C ILE A 16 -17.00 -8.02 -8.46
N ARG A 17 -16.78 -6.74 -8.23
CA ARG A 17 -16.68 -5.73 -9.30
C ARG A 17 -15.48 -6.05 -10.21
N PRO A 18 -15.68 -6.16 -11.53
CA PRO A 18 -14.57 -6.41 -12.45
C PRO A 18 -13.81 -5.13 -12.85
N GLU A 19 -14.45 -3.96 -12.85
CA GLU A 19 -13.80 -2.70 -13.23
C GLU A 19 -13.02 -2.08 -12.06
N PRO A 20 -11.87 -1.42 -12.32
CA PRO A 20 -11.17 -0.64 -11.32
C PRO A 20 -12.04 0.47 -10.72
N TYR A 21 -11.69 0.88 -9.49
CA TYR A 21 -12.29 2.07 -8.88
C TYR A 21 -11.87 3.33 -9.66
N SER A 22 -12.73 4.34 -9.66
CA SER A 22 -12.46 5.61 -10.34
C SER A 22 -11.43 6.42 -9.55
N LEU A 23 -10.45 6.99 -10.26
CA LEU A 23 -9.50 7.98 -9.74
C LEU A 23 -9.87 9.38 -10.27
N PRO A 24 -9.32 10.47 -9.68
CA PRO A 24 -9.39 11.78 -10.30
C PRO A 24 -8.76 11.76 -11.70
N ALA A 25 -9.23 12.63 -12.59
CA ALA A 25 -8.98 12.54 -14.04
C ALA A 25 -7.49 12.51 -14.45
N ASP A 26 -6.61 13.12 -13.67
CA ASP A 26 -5.18 13.20 -13.97
C ASP A 26 -4.36 12.01 -13.44
N PHE A 27 -5.02 11.00 -12.87
CA PHE A 27 -4.39 9.81 -12.31
C PHE A 27 -4.88 8.54 -13.00
N GLN A 28 -3.99 7.54 -13.05
CA GLN A 28 -4.28 6.21 -13.54
C GLN A 28 -3.76 5.16 -12.57
N TRP A 29 -4.38 3.99 -12.58
CA TRP A 29 -3.85 2.83 -11.88
C TRP A 29 -2.64 2.28 -12.62
N ASP A 30 -1.64 1.84 -11.86
CA ASP A 30 -0.50 1.10 -12.39
C ASP A 30 -0.16 -0.05 -11.43
N THR A 31 0.31 -1.17 -11.98
CA THR A 31 0.77 -2.33 -11.23
C THR A 31 2.28 -2.36 -11.27
N LEU A 32 2.91 -2.06 -10.14
CA LEU A 32 4.36 -1.93 -10.04
C LEU A 32 5.07 -3.29 -10.17
N ASN A 33 5.97 -3.42 -11.14
CA ASN A 33 6.85 -4.56 -11.27
C ASN A 33 8.13 -4.35 -10.43
N LEU A 34 8.19 -4.97 -9.24
CA LEU A 34 9.32 -4.81 -8.32
C LEU A 34 10.61 -5.55 -8.75
N ASP A 35 10.55 -6.36 -9.80
CA ASP A 35 11.75 -6.90 -10.44
C ASP A 35 12.45 -5.89 -11.36
N ASP A 36 11.77 -4.81 -11.76
CA ASP A 36 12.39 -3.70 -12.48
C ASP A 36 13.08 -2.74 -11.48
N PRO A 37 14.42 -2.60 -11.54
CA PRO A 37 15.16 -1.73 -10.63
C PRO A 37 14.74 -0.26 -10.67
N LEU A 38 14.23 0.23 -11.81
CA LEU A 38 13.78 1.61 -11.93
C LEU A 38 12.47 1.82 -11.17
N VAL A 39 11.50 0.92 -11.36
CA VAL A 39 10.21 0.96 -10.66
C VAL A 39 10.41 0.77 -9.15
N LEU A 40 11.32 -0.12 -8.73
CA LEU A 40 11.67 -0.30 -7.33
C LEU A 40 12.32 0.96 -6.73
N ALA A 41 13.09 1.72 -7.50
CA ALA A 41 13.64 3.01 -7.08
C ALA A 41 12.56 4.10 -6.94
N GLU A 42 11.58 4.12 -7.84
CA GLU A 42 10.43 5.03 -7.73
C GLU A 42 9.61 4.74 -6.47
N LEU A 43 9.30 3.46 -6.20
CA LEU A 43 8.58 3.06 -4.99
C LEU A 43 9.39 3.37 -3.72
N TYR A 44 10.69 3.07 -3.72
CA TYR A 44 11.57 3.40 -2.61
C TYR A 44 11.53 4.91 -2.28
N THR A 45 11.65 5.75 -3.30
CA THR A 45 11.61 7.22 -3.17
C THR A 45 10.26 7.67 -2.62
N LEU A 46 9.15 7.14 -3.14
CA LEU A 46 7.81 7.45 -2.64
C LEU A 46 7.69 7.18 -1.14
N LEU A 47 8.18 6.02 -0.68
CA LEU A 47 8.07 5.63 0.73
C LEU A 47 9.02 6.43 1.64
N SER A 48 10.28 6.61 1.25
CA SER A 48 11.25 7.36 2.05
C SER A 48 10.89 8.85 2.18
N GLU A 49 10.10 9.39 1.25
CA GLU A 49 9.63 10.78 1.28
C GLU A 49 8.24 10.98 1.89
N ASN A 50 7.36 9.96 1.88
CA ASN A 50 5.93 10.14 2.20
C ASN A 50 5.31 9.08 3.12
N TYR A 51 6.07 8.09 3.59
CA TYR A 51 5.56 7.04 4.47
C TYR A 51 5.59 7.43 5.95
N VAL A 52 5.32 6.47 6.82
CA VAL A 52 5.07 6.68 8.26
C VAL A 52 6.24 7.36 8.96
N GLU A 53 5.88 8.41 9.71
CA GLU A 53 6.74 9.13 10.64
C GLU A 53 6.38 8.80 12.09
N ASP A 54 7.26 9.16 13.03
CA ASP A 54 6.92 9.19 14.45
C ASP A 54 5.98 10.35 14.80
N ASP A 55 5.41 10.32 16.01
CA ASP A 55 4.41 11.29 16.46
C ASP A 55 4.91 12.76 16.41
N ASP A 56 6.22 12.96 16.54
CA ASP A 56 6.87 14.27 16.50
C ASP A 56 7.42 14.66 15.11
N ALA A 57 7.20 13.85 14.08
CA ALA A 57 7.67 14.08 12.70
C ALA A 57 9.19 14.29 12.58
N MET A 58 9.97 13.63 13.44
CA MET A 58 11.44 13.73 13.46
C MET A 58 12.11 12.67 12.61
N PHE A 59 11.49 11.50 12.48
CA PHE A 59 12.02 10.34 11.79
C PHE A 59 10.98 9.73 10.87
N ARG A 60 11.41 9.32 9.67
CA ARG A 60 10.61 8.54 8.74
C ARG A 60 11.27 7.20 8.46
N PHE A 61 10.48 6.16 8.24
CA PHE A 61 11.04 4.87 7.82
C PHE A 61 11.73 4.96 6.46
N ASP A 62 12.94 4.42 6.40
CA ASP A 62 13.76 4.32 5.18
C ASP A 62 14.01 2.84 4.87
N TYR A 63 13.01 2.17 4.27
CA TYR A 63 13.10 0.75 3.95
C TYR A 63 14.07 0.51 2.79
N PRO A 64 15.14 -0.29 2.97
CA PRO A 64 16.03 -0.63 1.87
C PRO A 64 15.29 -1.31 0.72
N GLN A 65 15.73 -1.08 -0.51
CA GLN A 65 15.08 -1.67 -1.71
C GLN A 65 14.97 -3.20 -1.64
N ASP A 66 16.01 -3.89 -1.16
CA ASP A 66 16.00 -5.34 -1.00
C ASP A 66 15.01 -5.83 0.07
N PHE A 67 14.57 -4.95 0.98
CA PHE A 67 13.52 -5.26 1.96
C PHE A 67 12.11 -5.09 1.37
N LEU A 68 11.95 -4.22 0.37
CA LEU A 68 10.66 -4.01 -0.32
C LEU A 68 10.32 -5.11 -1.33
N LYS A 69 11.30 -5.96 -1.66
CA LYS A 69 11.18 -7.06 -2.61
C LYS A 69 10.96 -8.40 -1.89
#